data_AF-A0A537I7J3-F1
#
_entry.id   AF-A0A537I7J3-F1
#
_cell.length_a   1.000
_cell.length_b   1.000
_cell.length_c   1.000
_cell.angle_alpha   90.00
_cell.angle_beta   90.00
_cell.angle_gamma   90.00
#
_symmetry.space_group_name_H-M   'P 1'
#
loop_
_entity.id
_entity.type
_entity.pdbx_description
1 polymer ?
#
loop_
_entity_poly.entity_id
_entity_poly.type
_entity_poly.pdbx_seq_one_letter_code
_entity_poly.pdbx_strand_id
1 'polypeptide(L)'
;MVSPWQRCAQPANPTAVGRINCLALDNYINNARLDYVVTDLTTGSTQTVTTHPINSRYQFGGGFIGDYTGIAVGSDNAFHVVWTDTNNDQTVVWWYGFQFVPTSVHQQDIVTATGSF
;
A
#
# COMPACT_ATOMS: atom_id res chain seq x y z
N MET A 1 -12.28 -4.27 -5.88
CA MET A 1 -11.25 -4.06 -6.91
C MET A 1 -10.56 -2.74 -6.59
N VAL A 2 -9.25 -2.75 -6.35
CA VAL A 2 -8.50 -1.50 -6.06
C VAL A 2 -8.19 -0.83 -7.40
N SER A 3 -8.44 0.48 -7.52
CA SER A 3 -8.24 1.20 -8.78
C SER A 3 -6.75 1.37 -9.06
N PRO A 4 -6.21 0.84 -10.17
CA PRO A 4 -4.83 1.07 -10.53
C PRO A 4 -4.61 2.52 -10.95
N TRP A 5 -3.35 3.00 -10.90
CA TRP A 5 -3.02 4.38 -11.23
C TRP A 5 -2.66 4.53 -12.69
N GLN A 6 -3.33 5.45 -13.38
CA GLN A 6 -3.08 5.78 -14.76
C GLN A 6 -1.76 6.56 -14.88
N ARG A 7 -0.70 6.03 -15.51
CA ARG A 7 0.57 6.77 -15.69
C ARG A 7 0.48 7.79 -16.83
N CYS A 8 1.38 8.77 -16.82
CA CYS A 8 1.54 9.75 -17.91
C CYS A 8 2.74 9.38 -18.80
N ALA A 9 2.50 9.18 -20.10
CA ALA A 9 3.56 8.92 -21.08
C ALA A 9 4.23 10.21 -21.56
N GLN A 10 3.42 11.26 -21.78
CA GLN A 10 3.89 12.52 -22.36
C GLN A 10 3.39 13.72 -21.56
N PRO A 11 4.19 14.26 -20.63
CA PRO A 11 3.86 15.51 -19.98
C PRO A 11 3.99 16.69 -20.96
N ALA A 12 3.14 17.70 -20.83
CA ALA A 12 3.30 18.95 -21.57
C ALA A 12 4.61 19.65 -21.19
N ASN A 13 5.30 20.22 -22.19
CA ASN A 13 6.56 20.96 -22.00
C ASN A 13 6.43 22.36 -22.61
N PRO A 14 6.67 23.46 -21.85
CA PRO A 14 7.01 23.46 -20.42
C PRO A 14 5.81 23.08 -19.56
N THR A 15 6.06 22.39 -18.44
CA THR A 15 5.03 22.15 -17.43
C THR A 15 4.63 23.50 -16.83
N ALA A 16 3.44 24.01 -17.18
CA ALA A 16 2.99 25.30 -16.69
C ALA A 16 2.69 25.23 -15.18
N VAL A 17 3.28 26.15 -14.41
CA VAL A 17 3.01 26.30 -12.98
C VAL A 17 1.52 26.61 -12.80
N GLY A 18 0.78 25.70 -12.18
CA GLY A 18 -0.67 25.84 -11.93
C GLY A 18 -1.59 25.07 -12.90
N ARG A 19 -1.07 24.45 -13.97
CA ARG A 19 -1.85 23.55 -14.83
C ARG A 19 -1.02 22.37 -15.30
N ILE A 20 -1.15 21.26 -14.59
CA ILE A 20 -0.52 19.98 -14.95
C ILE A 20 -1.31 19.40 -16.13
N ASN A 21 -0.63 19.14 -17.25
CA ASN A 21 -1.25 18.60 -18.46
C ASN A 21 -0.46 17.39 -18.96
N CYS A 22 -1.11 16.22 -19.01
CA CYS A 22 -0.57 15.03 -19.63
C CYS A 22 -1.15 14.91 -21.04
N LEU A 23 -0.30 15.05 -22.05
CA LEU A 23 -0.68 15.00 -23.46
C LEU A 23 -0.98 13.58 -23.96
N ALA A 24 -0.41 12.56 -23.30
CA ALA A 24 -0.67 11.16 -23.59
C ALA A 24 -0.57 10.28 -22.34
N LEU A 25 -1.58 9.44 -22.11
CA LEU A 25 -1.63 8.46 -21.02
C LEU A 25 -0.78 7.22 -21.37
N ASP A 26 -0.17 6.59 -20.37
CA ASP A 26 0.57 5.32 -20.48
C ASP A 26 -0.28 4.14 -19.94
N ASN A 27 0.31 2.98 -19.69
CA ASN A 27 -0.36 1.89 -18.99
C ASN A 27 -0.55 2.18 -17.51
N TYR A 28 -1.60 1.58 -16.96
CA TYR A 28 -1.85 1.55 -15.53
C TYR A 28 -0.70 0.87 -14.77
N ILE A 29 -0.41 1.36 -13.57
CA ILE A 29 0.43 0.69 -12.59
C ILE A 29 -0.44 0.15 -11.46
N ASN A 30 -0.31 -1.13 -11.18
CA ASN A 30 -1.00 -1.77 -10.08
C ASN A 30 -0.29 -1.45 -8.76
N ASN A 31 -1.08 -1.38 -7.69
CA ASN A 31 -0.52 -1.30 -6.34
C ASN A 31 0.20 -2.61 -6.00
N ALA A 32 1.17 -2.52 -5.10
CA ALA A 32 1.77 -3.71 -4.53
C ALA A 32 0.74 -4.50 -3.72
N ARG A 33 1.07 -5.76 -3.44
CA ARG A 33 0.26 -6.66 -2.63
C ARG A 33 1.19 -7.42 -1.70
N LEU A 34 0.88 -7.41 -0.42
CA LEU A 34 1.54 -8.25 0.57
C LEU A 34 0.57 -9.37 1.00
N ASP A 35 1.08 -10.59 1.09
CA ASP A 35 0.32 -11.75 1.57
C ASP A 35 0.59 -11.95 3.06
N TYR A 36 -0.37 -11.58 3.90
CA TYR A 36 -0.41 -11.86 5.33
C TYR A 36 -1.08 -13.20 5.54
N VAL A 37 -0.44 -14.05 6.33
CA VAL A 37 -0.95 -15.39 6.67
C VAL A 37 -0.99 -15.56 8.18
N VAL A 38 -2.03 -16.26 8.66
CA VAL A 38 -2.14 -16.74 10.03
C VAL A 38 -1.99 -18.25 10.01
N THR A 39 -1.09 -18.78 10.84
CA THR A 39 -0.87 -20.22 10.96
C THR A 39 -1.22 -20.67 12.37
N ASP A 40 -2.13 -21.64 12.47
CA ASP A 40 -2.36 -22.39 13.69
C ASP A 40 -1.26 -23.44 13.84
N LEU A 41 -0.43 -23.29 14.87
CA LEU A 41 0.70 -24.19 15.12
C LEU A 41 0.27 -25.56 15.68
N THR A 42 -0.94 -25.70 16.19
CA THR A 42 -1.46 -26.96 16.73
C THR A 42 -1.98 -27.87 15.63
N THR A 43 -2.63 -27.30 14.62
CA THR A 43 -3.18 -28.04 13.47
C THR A 43 -2.30 -27.96 12.22
N GLY A 44 -1.35 -27.00 12.18
CA GLY A 44 -0.56 -26.68 10.99
C GLY A 44 -1.35 -25.94 9.90
N SER A 45 -2.61 -25.59 10.15
CA SER A 45 -3.47 -24.91 9.17
C SER A 45 -2.99 -23.48 8.94
N THR A 46 -2.93 -23.05 7.68
CA THR A 46 -2.55 -21.69 7.29
C THR A 46 -3.68 -21.02 6.53
N GLN A 47 -3.99 -19.78 6.89
CA GLN A 47 -5.00 -18.96 6.25
C GLN A 47 -4.39 -17.63 5.79
N THR A 48 -4.51 -17.33 4.50
CA THR A 48 -4.22 -15.99 3.99
C THR A 48 -5.33 -15.03 4.43
N VAL A 49 -4.95 -13.93 5.09
CA VAL A 49 -5.86 -12.91 5.62
C VAL A 49 -5.81 -11.61 4.82
N THR A 50 -4.86 -11.45 3.90
CA THR A 50 -4.91 -10.39 2.88
C THR A 50 -6.12 -10.58 1.97
N THR A 51 -7.07 -9.66 2.03
CA THR A 51 -8.24 -9.66 1.16
C THR A 51 -8.11 -8.72 -0.04
N HIS A 52 -7.17 -7.77 0.00
CA HIS A 52 -7.03 -6.72 -1.01
C HIS A 52 -5.56 -6.31 -1.24
N PRO A 53 -5.19 -5.79 -2.42
CA PRO A 53 -3.92 -5.10 -2.62
C PRO A 53 -3.81 -3.84 -1.76
N ILE A 54 -2.57 -3.40 -1.50
CA ILE A 54 -2.27 -2.20 -0.72
C ILE A 54 -2.94 -0.99 -1.38
N ASN A 55 -3.72 -0.19 -0.67
CA ASN A 55 -4.44 0.96 -1.28
C ASN A 55 -3.96 2.32 -0.79
N SER A 56 -3.23 2.36 0.33
CA SER A 56 -2.72 3.62 0.86
C SER A 56 -1.31 3.84 0.33
N ARG A 57 -1.05 5.03 -0.21
CA ARG A 57 0.28 5.48 -0.58
C ARG A 57 0.53 6.77 0.15
N TYR A 58 1.67 6.91 0.79
CA TYR A 58 2.03 8.15 1.47
C TYR A 58 3.42 8.60 1.06
N GLN A 59 3.57 9.92 0.99
CA GLN A 59 4.86 10.57 0.80
C GLN A 59 5.04 11.50 1.99
N PHE A 60 5.56 10.95 3.08
CA PHE A 60 5.96 11.74 4.24
C PHE A 60 7.42 12.16 4.03
N GLY A 61 7.73 13.45 4.17
CA GLY A 61 9.11 13.95 4.11
C GLY A 61 9.93 13.63 5.37
N GLY A 62 9.34 12.95 6.35
CA GLY A 62 10.01 12.38 7.51
C GLY A 62 10.24 10.88 7.35
N GLY A 63 11.09 10.31 8.21
CA GLY A 63 11.46 8.91 8.14
C GLY A 63 10.31 7.93 8.42
N PHE A 64 10.57 6.67 8.08
CA PHE A 64 9.76 5.48 8.37
C PHE A 64 9.06 5.54 9.73
N ILE A 65 7.74 5.34 9.74
CA ILE A 65 6.91 5.42 10.96
C ILE A 65 6.85 4.05 11.67
N GLY A 66 7.30 2.96 11.05
CA GLY A 66 7.31 1.63 11.66
C GLY A 66 6.26 0.70 11.08
N ASP A 67 6.60 -0.58 10.99
CA ASP A 67 5.61 -1.64 10.87
C ASP A 67 5.04 -1.92 12.27
N TYR A 68 3.72 -1.91 12.41
CA TYR A 68 3.06 -2.15 13.70
C TYR A 68 2.34 -3.48 13.65
N THR A 69 2.64 -4.34 14.62
CA THR A 69 1.86 -5.54 14.89
C THR A 69 1.22 -5.39 16.27
N GLY A 70 -0.10 -5.43 16.33
CA GLY A 70 -0.87 -5.41 17.57
C GLY A 70 -1.65 -6.70 17.73
N ILE A 71 -1.52 -7.37 18.87
CA ILE A 71 -2.28 -8.57 19.21
C ILE A 71 -3.00 -8.33 20.53
N ALA A 72 -4.30 -8.63 20.57
CA ALA A 72 -5.10 -8.69 21.79
C ALA A 72 -5.71 -10.09 21.91
N VAL A 73 -5.65 -10.67 23.11
CA VAL A 73 -6.25 -11.97 23.43
C VAL A 73 -7.22 -11.79 24.59
N GLY A 74 -8.47 -12.21 24.40
CA GLY A 74 -9.52 -12.17 25.41
C GLY A 74 -9.51 -13.39 26.31
N SER A 75 -10.14 -13.27 27.49
CA SER A 75 -10.38 -14.38 28.42
C SER A 75 -11.40 -15.41 27.90
N ASP A 76 -12.04 -15.11 26.76
CA ASP A 76 -12.96 -15.94 26.00
C ASP A 76 -12.25 -16.75 24.89
N ASN A 77 -10.91 -16.83 24.94
CA ASN A 77 -10.05 -17.44 23.94
C ASN A 77 -10.11 -16.78 22.54
N ALA A 78 -10.72 -15.60 22.40
CA ALA A 78 -10.70 -14.87 21.15
C ALA A 78 -9.37 -14.12 20.97
N PHE A 79 -8.86 -14.07 19.75
CA PHE A 79 -7.75 -13.21 19.39
C PHE A 79 -8.15 -12.20 18.33
N HIS A 80 -7.53 -11.02 18.41
CA HIS A 80 -7.60 -9.98 17.41
C HIS A 80 -6.17 -9.53 17.09
N VAL A 81 -5.79 -9.61 15.83
CA VAL A 81 -4.48 -9.15 15.35
C VAL A 81 -4.66 -8.07 14.31
N VAL A 82 -3.80 -7.05 14.37
CA VAL A 82 -3.66 -6.02 13.35
C VAL A 82 -2.20 -5.94 12.93
N TRP A 83 -1.97 -5.85 11.62
CA TRP A 83 -0.67 -5.57 11.02
C TRP A 83 -0.77 -4.34 10.15
N THR A 84 0.20 -3.44 10.28
CA THR A 84 0.44 -2.37 9.32
C THR A 84 1.85 -2.50 8.78
N ASP A 85 2.00 -2.59 7.46
CA ASP A 85 3.29 -2.54 6.78
C ASP A 85 3.37 -1.21 6.03
N THR A 86 4.51 -0.54 6.13
CA THR A 86 4.79 0.74 5.46
C THR A 86 6.06 0.71 4.59
N ASN A 87 6.67 -0.46 4.42
CA ASN A 87 8.00 -0.64 3.83
C ASN A 87 7.98 -0.92 2.32
N ASN A 88 6.80 -1.15 1.73
CA ASN A 88 6.76 -1.44 0.31
C ASN A 88 6.85 -0.17 -0.53
N ASP A 89 8.01 0.07 -1.14
CA ASP A 89 8.26 1.20 -2.03
C ASP A 89 7.93 0.89 -3.49
N GLN A 90 7.33 1.84 -4.19
CA GLN A 90 7.17 1.80 -5.63
C GLN A 90 7.56 3.14 -6.24
N THR A 91 8.43 3.09 -7.25
CA THR A 91 8.71 4.27 -8.08
C THR A 91 7.54 4.50 -9.01
N VAL A 92 6.94 5.69 -8.95
CA VAL A 92 5.88 6.11 -9.86
C VAL A 92 6.27 7.42 -10.52
N VAL A 93 5.96 7.54 -11.80
CA VAL A 93 6.02 8.83 -12.51
C VAL A 93 4.62 9.41 -12.43
N TRP A 94 4.44 10.33 -11.49
CA TRP A 94 3.15 10.94 -11.21
C TRP A 94 3.32 12.41 -10.85
N TRP A 95 2.22 13.15 -10.69
CA TRP A 95 2.30 14.56 -10.34
C TRP A 95 3.06 14.71 -9.02
N TYR A 96 4.23 15.35 -9.08
CA TYR A 96 4.95 15.79 -7.91
C TYR A 96 5.10 17.31 -8.01
N GLY A 97 4.24 18.03 -7.30
CA GLY A 97 4.12 19.49 -7.45
C GLY A 97 3.84 19.87 -8.92
N PHE A 98 4.84 20.47 -9.58
CA PHE A 98 4.77 20.94 -10.98
C PHE A 98 5.54 20.06 -11.98
N GLN A 99 6.02 18.87 -11.58
CA GLN A 99 6.91 18.04 -12.41
C GLN A 99 6.41 16.59 -12.51
N PHE A 100 6.72 15.93 -13.63
CA PHE A 100 6.52 14.50 -13.85
C PHE A 100 7.88 13.77 -13.75
N VAL A 101 8.35 13.60 -12.52
CA VAL A 101 9.63 12.94 -12.22
C VAL A 101 9.38 11.60 -11.55
N PRO A 102 10.19 10.55 -11.85
CA PRO A 102 10.16 9.32 -11.09
C PRO A 102 10.35 9.61 -9.60
N THR A 103 9.36 9.24 -8.80
CA THR A 103 9.32 9.51 -7.36
C THR A 103 9.09 8.19 -6.63
N SER A 104 9.93 7.89 -5.62
CA SER A 104 9.68 6.74 -4.74
C SER A 104 8.51 7.06 -3.82
N VAL A 105 7.58 6.11 -3.68
CA VAL A 105 6.37 6.28 -2.87
C VAL A 105 6.21 5.08 -1.96
N HIS A 106 6.09 5.36 -0.66
CA HIS A 106 5.79 4.34 0.35
C HIS A 106 4.33 3.90 0.21
N GLN A 107 4.10 2.59 0.27
CA GLN A 107 2.77 2.01 0.30
C GLN A 107 2.49 1.49 1.72
N GLN A 108 1.27 1.71 2.20
CA GLN A 108 0.81 1.27 3.50
C GLN A 108 -0.39 0.34 3.39
N ASP A 109 -0.29 -0.83 4.02
CA ASP A 109 -1.41 -1.75 4.17
C ASP A 109 -1.85 -1.86 5.63
N ILE A 110 -3.09 -2.28 5.83
CA ILE A 110 -3.58 -2.73 7.13
C ILE A 110 -4.42 -3.98 6.97
N VAL A 111 -4.05 -5.03 7.70
CA VAL A 111 -4.80 -6.28 7.72
C VAL A 111 -5.14 -6.65 9.14
N THR A 112 -6.34 -7.19 9.33
CA THR A 112 -6.82 -7.68 10.62
C THR A 112 -7.17 -9.16 10.52
N ALA A 113 -6.85 -9.92 11.56
CA ALA A 113 -7.30 -11.30 11.71
C ALA A 113 -7.98 -11.49 13.06
N THR A 114 -9.05 -12.28 13.08
CA THR A 114 -9.75 -12.66 14.31
C THR A 114 -10.05 -14.13 14.29
N GLY A 115 -9.94 -14.78 15.43
CA GLY A 115 -10.25 -16.20 15.56
C GLY A 115 -10.29 -16.63 17.02
N SER A 116 -10.39 -17.93 17.24
CA SER A 116 -10.40 -18.56 18.56
C SER A 116 -9.41 -19.72 18.58
N PHE A 117 -8.84 -19.99 19.76
CA PHE A 117 -8.05 -21.19 20.04
C PHE A 117 -8.88 -22.22 20.79
#